data_AF-A0A7K3TI04-F1
#
_entry.id   AF-A0A7K3TI04-F1
#
_cell.length_a   1.000
_cell.length_b   1.000
_cell.length_c   1.000
_cell.angle_alpha   90.00
_cell.angle_beta   90.00
_cell.angle_gamma   90.00
#
_symmetry.space_group_name_H-M   'P 1'
#
loop_
_entity.id
_entity.type
_entity.pdbx_description
1 polymer ?
#
loop_
_entity_poly.entity_id
_entity_poly.type
_entity_poly.pdbx_seq_one_letter_code
_entity_poly.pdbx_strand_id
1 'polypeptide(L)'
;MTQFAHCISLGYFCSTAMELERYGLRDCSSPFDWCISPWTGVEQCLANGFDKLLEPSLLYQSKNEPSHYKNIRYGIEFFHDFNSHRSLQEQLPDIRRKYQRRCDRFLSNICEPTLFIRYVASEPRMSIRSDGSSLTEMQYITCHSQEIINMIKSFNINNRLILISDTPAITPPQHTRLSRSAGSR
;
A
#
# COMPACT_ATOMS: atom_id res chain seq x y z
N MET A 1 13.37 9.14 24.35
CA MET A 1 13.28 9.65 22.97
C MET A 1 13.00 8.47 22.07
N THR A 2 11.97 8.53 21.23
CA THR A 2 11.64 7.48 20.26
C THR A 2 12.69 7.46 19.14
N GLN A 3 13.06 6.27 18.66
CA GLN A 3 14.02 6.12 17.55
C GLN A 3 13.47 6.64 16.21
N PHE A 4 12.14 6.76 16.10
CA PHE A 4 11.43 7.24 14.93
C PHE A 4 10.68 8.53 15.26
N ALA A 5 10.65 9.45 14.30
CA ALA A 5 9.83 10.66 14.32
C ALA A 5 8.36 10.32 14.03
N HIS A 6 8.12 9.33 13.17
CA HIS A 6 6.77 8.94 12.74
C HIS A 6 6.58 7.42 12.75
N CYS A 7 5.35 6.99 13.08
CA CYS A 7 4.88 5.62 12.89
C CYS A 7 3.67 5.66 11.96
N ILE A 8 3.79 5.08 10.77
CA ILE A 8 2.81 5.25 9.69
C ILE A 8 2.28 3.90 9.19
N SER A 9 0.96 3.79 9.07
CA SER A 9 0.34 2.66 8.36
C SER A 9 0.46 2.84 6.85
N LEU A 10 0.83 1.77 6.15
CA LEU A 10 0.76 1.68 4.69
C LEU A 10 -0.49 0.90 4.22
N GLY A 11 -1.59 0.88 4.99
CA GLY A 11 -2.68 -0.09 4.82
C GLY A 11 -2.24 -1.47 5.34
N TYR A 12 -2.75 -2.61 4.90
CA TYR A 12 -3.85 -2.98 4.00
C TYR A 12 -5.25 -2.75 4.58
N PHE A 13 -5.37 -2.52 5.90
CA PHE A 13 -6.64 -2.47 6.61
C PHE A 13 -6.64 -1.35 7.64
N CYS A 14 -7.80 -0.76 7.91
CA CYS A 14 -7.92 0.42 8.78
C CYS A 14 -7.53 0.15 10.24
N SER A 15 -7.59 -1.10 10.69
CA SER A 15 -7.20 -1.49 12.05
C SER A 15 -5.75 -1.14 12.37
N THR A 16 -4.83 -1.16 11.38
CA THR A 16 -3.44 -0.78 11.63
C THR A 16 -3.33 0.66 12.10
N ALA A 17 -4.04 1.59 11.44
CA ALA A 17 -4.07 2.99 11.86
C ALA A 17 -4.77 3.18 13.21
N MET A 18 -5.84 2.41 13.48
CA MET A 18 -6.55 2.44 14.77
C MET A 18 -5.68 1.96 15.93
N GLU A 19 -4.89 0.89 15.74
CA GLU A 19 -3.99 0.40 16.78
C GLU A 19 -2.84 1.39 17.00
N LEU A 20 -2.28 2.01 15.95
CA LEU A 20 -1.27 3.06 16.12
C LEU A 20 -1.82 4.26 16.92
N GLU A 21 -3.07 4.65 16.67
CA GLU A 21 -3.76 5.68 17.46
C GLU A 21 -3.91 5.24 18.93
N ARG A 22 -4.38 4.01 19.16
CA ARG A 22 -4.63 3.46 20.49
C ARG A 22 -3.37 3.46 21.37
N TYR A 23 -2.20 3.22 20.79
CA TYR A 23 -0.92 3.24 21.50
C TYR A 23 -0.24 4.62 21.52
N GLY A 24 -0.88 5.67 20.98
CA GLY A 24 -0.32 7.02 20.91
C GLY A 24 0.88 7.16 19.97
N LEU A 25 1.02 6.24 19.00
CA LEU A 25 2.10 6.22 18.01
C LEU A 25 1.74 6.97 16.73
N ARG A 26 0.45 7.11 16.44
CA ARG A 26 -0.04 7.85 15.29
C ARG A 26 -0.05 9.33 15.59
N ASP A 27 0.67 10.09 14.78
CA ASP A 27 0.77 11.55 14.87
C ASP A 27 -0.29 12.27 14.03
N CYS A 28 -0.73 11.64 12.94
CA CYS A 28 -1.68 12.22 12.00
C CYS A 28 -2.36 11.15 11.11
N SER A 29 -3.44 11.52 10.42
CA SER A 29 -4.01 10.65 9.39
C SER A 29 -3.14 10.60 8.13
N SER A 30 -2.73 9.41 7.72
CA SER A 30 -2.01 9.11 6.48
C SER A 30 -2.98 8.80 5.32
N PRO A 31 -2.56 8.89 4.04
CA PRO A 31 -3.38 8.55 2.88
C PRO A 31 -3.96 7.13 2.89
N PHE A 32 -3.25 6.16 3.50
CA PHE A 32 -3.64 4.75 3.45
C PHE A 32 -4.43 4.27 4.68
N ASP A 33 -4.59 5.10 5.72
CA ASP A 33 -5.19 4.69 7.00
C ASP A 33 -6.63 4.15 6.87
N TRP A 34 -7.38 4.64 5.89
CA TRP A 34 -8.80 4.34 5.71
C TRP A 34 -9.07 3.59 4.41
N CYS A 35 -8.01 2.99 3.86
CA CYS A 35 -8.03 2.35 2.56
C CYS A 35 -7.75 0.85 2.68
N ILE A 36 -8.44 0.08 1.83
CA ILE A 36 -7.94 -1.24 1.45
C ILE A 36 -7.01 -1.03 0.25
N SER A 37 -5.75 -1.41 0.41
CA SER A 37 -4.71 -1.13 -0.60
C SER A 37 -3.93 -2.40 -0.90
N PRO A 38 -3.78 -2.82 -2.18
CA PRO A 38 -2.79 -3.82 -2.53
C PRO A 38 -1.38 -3.20 -2.46
N TRP A 39 -0.37 -4.01 -2.15
CA TRP A 39 1.02 -3.51 -2.07
C TRP A 39 1.46 -2.79 -3.35
N THR A 40 1.16 -3.36 -4.53
CA THR A 40 1.52 -2.76 -5.83
C THR A 40 0.91 -1.37 -6.04
N GLY A 41 -0.28 -1.12 -5.50
CA GLY A 41 -0.91 0.20 -5.51
C GLY A 41 -0.20 1.21 -4.62
N VAL A 42 0.19 0.78 -3.41
CA VAL A 42 1.00 1.58 -2.49
C VAL A 42 2.35 1.91 -3.14
N GLU A 43 3.01 0.91 -3.70
CA GLU A 43 4.29 1.03 -4.39
C GLU A 43 4.26 2.11 -5.49
N GLN A 44 3.25 2.04 -6.36
CA GLN A 44 3.08 3.02 -7.43
C GLN A 44 2.78 4.43 -6.90
N CYS A 45 1.97 4.55 -5.84
CA CYS A 45 1.69 5.85 -5.20
C CYS A 45 2.97 6.47 -4.64
N LEU A 46 3.82 5.69 -3.97
CA LEU A 46 5.10 6.17 -3.46
C LEU A 46 6.03 6.61 -4.60
N ALA A 47 6.09 5.81 -5.67
CA ALA A 47 6.96 6.08 -6.82
C ALA A 47 6.58 7.35 -7.59
N ASN A 48 5.30 7.73 -7.61
CA ASN A 48 4.82 8.88 -8.40
C ASN A 48 4.21 10.01 -7.56
N GLY A 49 4.36 9.99 -6.24
CA GLY A 49 3.83 11.02 -5.35
C GLY A 49 2.29 11.09 -5.36
N PHE A 50 1.61 9.95 -5.41
CA PHE A 50 0.15 9.83 -5.38
C PHE A 50 -0.58 10.43 -6.59
N ASP A 51 0.11 10.57 -7.73
CA ASP A 51 -0.46 11.08 -8.97
C ASP A 51 -1.78 10.36 -9.33
N LYS A 52 -2.83 11.08 -9.71
CA LYS A 52 -4.15 10.51 -10.06
C LYS A 52 -4.84 9.63 -9.01
N LEU A 53 -4.46 9.68 -7.73
CA LEU A 53 -5.14 8.91 -6.66
C LEU A 53 -6.65 9.20 -6.60
N LEU A 54 -7.05 10.44 -6.89
CA LEU A 54 -8.44 10.91 -6.91
C LEU A 54 -8.84 11.51 -8.27
N GLU A 55 -8.30 10.95 -9.35
CA GLU A 55 -8.72 11.27 -10.72
C GLU A 55 -10.13 10.68 -10.96
N PRO A 56 -11.16 11.46 -11.36
CA PRO A 56 -12.54 10.99 -11.37
C PRO A 56 -12.74 9.87 -12.40
N SER A 57 -12.02 9.92 -13.53
CA SER A 57 -12.08 8.89 -14.57
C SER A 57 -11.50 7.53 -14.13
N LEU A 58 -10.76 7.51 -13.02
CA LEU A 58 -10.21 6.29 -12.42
C LEU A 58 -10.97 5.87 -11.16
N LEU A 59 -12.00 6.60 -10.74
CA LEU A 59 -12.80 6.31 -9.55
C LEU A 59 -14.10 5.59 -9.92
N TYR A 60 -14.28 4.41 -9.35
CA TYR A 60 -15.45 3.55 -9.56
C TYR A 60 -16.20 3.37 -8.26
N GLN A 61 -17.46 3.76 -8.24
CA GLN A 61 -18.34 3.57 -7.09
C GLN A 61 -18.79 2.10 -7.00
N SER A 62 -18.81 1.55 -5.79
CA SER A 62 -19.41 0.24 -5.55
C SER A 62 -20.92 0.29 -5.80
N LYS A 63 -21.45 -0.73 -6.48
CA LYS A 63 -22.90 -0.85 -6.72
C LYS A 63 -23.68 -1.22 -5.45
N ASN A 64 -23.03 -1.91 -4.52
CA ASN A 64 -23.67 -2.42 -3.31
C ASN A 64 -23.54 -1.45 -2.13
N GLU A 65 -22.54 -0.57 -2.17
CA GLU A 65 -22.26 0.37 -1.09
C GLU A 65 -21.83 1.72 -1.68
N PRO A 66 -22.76 2.67 -1.87
CA PRO A 66 -22.49 3.94 -2.54
C PRO A 66 -21.44 4.82 -1.84
N SER A 67 -21.16 4.58 -0.55
CA SER A 67 -20.08 5.26 0.16
C SER A 67 -18.68 4.70 -0.16
N HIS A 68 -18.58 3.59 -0.90
CA HIS A 68 -17.31 2.97 -1.25
C HIS A 68 -16.91 3.28 -2.69
N TYR A 69 -15.66 3.70 -2.85
CA TYR A 69 -15.05 3.98 -4.15
C TYR A 69 -13.75 3.23 -4.33
N LYS A 70 -13.40 2.89 -5.57
CA LYS A 70 -12.14 2.26 -5.93
C LYS A 70 -11.40 3.08 -6.98
N ASN A 71 -10.14 3.38 -6.71
CA ASN A 71 -9.21 3.81 -7.75
C ASN A 71 -8.73 2.58 -8.53
N ILE A 72 -9.12 2.45 -9.80
CA ILE A 72 -8.79 1.26 -10.60
C ILE A 72 -7.33 1.20 -11.07
N ARG A 73 -6.60 2.33 -11.10
CA ARG A 73 -5.18 2.35 -11.46
C ARG A 73 -4.34 1.71 -10.36
N TYR A 74 -4.62 2.05 -9.11
CA TYR A 74 -3.88 1.55 -7.96
C TYR A 74 -4.54 0.34 -7.28
N GLY A 75 -5.78 0.04 -7.62
CA GLY A 75 -6.57 -0.96 -6.91
C GLY A 75 -6.93 -0.56 -5.46
N ILE A 76 -6.74 0.71 -5.08
CA ILE A 76 -7.02 1.23 -3.74
C ILE A 76 -8.52 1.48 -3.59
N GLU A 77 -9.09 0.99 -2.50
CA GLU A 77 -10.50 1.14 -2.16
C GLU A 77 -10.66 2.04 -0.93
N PHE A 78 -11.56 3.02 -1.03
CA PHE A 78 -11.89 4.01 -0.01
C PHE A 78 -13.20 3.63 0.66
N PHE A 79 -13.17 3.34 1.96
CA PHE A 79 -14.33 2.83 2.70
C PHE A 79 -15.01 3.89 3.57
N HIS A 80 -14.30 4.96 3.94
CA HIS A 80 -14.79 5.91 4.95
C HIS A 80 -14.76 7.37 4.51
N ASP A 81 -14.32 7.63 3.28
CA ASP A 81 -14.06 9.01 2.83
C ASP A 81 -15.18 9.62 1.98
N PHE A 82 -16.08 8.81 1.42
CA PHE A 82 -17.17 9.25 0.56
C PHE A 82 -18.52 9.09 1.24
N ASN A 83 -19.44 10.01 0.95
CA ASN A 83 -20.80 10.01 1.43
C ASN A 83 -21.74 9.39 0.39
N SER A 84 -22.61 8.49 0.82
CA SER A 84 -23.57 7.75 -0.03
C SER A 84 -24.71 8.62 -0.59
N HIS A 85 -24.97 9.79 0.00
CA HIS A 85 -26.07 10.69 -0.35
C HIS A 85 -25.64 11.90 -1.17
N ARG A 86 -24.34 12.03 -1.49
CA ARG A 86 -23.80 13.09 -2.34
C ARG A 86 -23.23 12.50 -3.62
N SER A 87 -23.42 13.19 -4.74
CA SER A 87 -22.78 12.78 -5.99
C SER A 87 -21.25 12.89 -5.88
N LEU A 88 -20.51 12.14 -6.71
CA LEU A 88 -19.05 12.24 -6.77
C LEU A 88 -18.61 13.68 -7.06
N GLN A 89 -19.26 14.36 -8.01
CA GLN A 89 -18.92 15.73 -8.42
C GLN A 89 -19.01 16.72 -7.25
N GLU A 90 -20.01 16.59 -6.39
CA GLU A 90 -20.23 17.49 -5.25
C GLU A 90 -19.21 17.30 -4.13
N GLN A 91 -18.75 16.08 -3.88
CA GLN A 91 -17.87 15.77 -2.73
C GLN A 91 -16.40 15.66 -3.09
N LEU A 92 -16.06 15.39 -4.35
CA LEU A 92 -14.69 15.16 -4.79
C LEU A 92 -13.76 16.36 -4.53
N PRO A 93 -14.16 17.64 -4.67
CA PRO A 93 -13.28 18.77 -4.33
C PRO A 93 -12.80 18.74 -2.86
N ASP A 94 -13.68 18.44 -1.93
CA ASP A 94 -13.37 18.38 -0.50
C ASP A 94 -12.47 17.18 -0.18
N ILE A 95 -12.79 16.02 -0.76
CA ILE A 95 -12.01 14.79 -0.60
C ILE A 95 -10.60 14.97 -1.19
N ARG A 96 -10.48 15.58 -2.37
CA ARG A 96 -9.19 15.92 -2.98
C ARG A 96 -8.36 16.82 -2.08
N ARG A 97 -8.93 17.90 -1.57
CA ARG A 97 -8.22 18.81 -0.66
C ARG A 97 -7.75 18.09 0.61
N LYS A 98 -8.61 17.23 1.17
CA LYS A 98 -8.28 16.38 2.33
C LYS A 98 -7.10 15.46 2.03
N TYR A 99 -7.15 14.74 0.91
CA TYR A 99 -6.12 13.78 0.52
C TYR A 99 -4.83 14.45 0.08
N GLN A 100 -4.88 15.59 -0.61
CA GLN A 100 -3.70 16.38 -0.97
C GLN A 100 -2.88 16.70 0.28
N ARG A 101 -3.52 17.29 1.30
CA ARG A 101 -2.87 17.56 2.60
C ARG A 101 -2.30 16.31 3.26
N ARG A 102 -2.98 15.17 3.17
CA ARG A 102 -2.49 13.89 3.73
C ARG A 102 -1.27 13.39 2.95
N CYS A 103 -1.29 13.47 1.62
CA CYS A 103 -0.21 13.03 0.74
C CYS A 103 1.03 13.93 0.92
N ASP A 104 0.85 15.26 0.92
CA ASP A 104 1.94 16.21 1.11
C ASP A 104 2.62 16.01 2.46
N ARG A 105 1.83 15.89 3.53
CA ARG A 105 2.36 15.60 4.87
C ARG A 105 3.03 14.24 4.92
N PHE A 106 2.43 13.21 4.33
CA PHE A 106 3.04 11.89 4.27
C PHE A 106 4.41 11.96 3.58
N LEU A 107 4.51 12.57 2.40
CA LEU A 107 5.78 12.72 1.67
C LEU A 107 6.82 13.52 2.45
N SER A 108 6.40 14.50 3.25
CA SER A 108 7.29 15.20 4.19
C SER A 108 7.75 14.30 5.32
N ASN A 109 6.83 13.61 5.99
CA ASN A 109 7.12 12.77 7.16
C ASN A 109 8.06 11.62 6.82
N ILE A 110 7.92 10.99 5.64
CA ILE A 110 8.77 9.85 5.25
C ILE A 110 10.22 10.25 4.94
N CYS A 111 10.52 11.54 4.81
CA CYS A 111 11.87 12.08 4.72
C CYS A 111 12.55 12.18 6.10
N GLU A 112 11.82 11.97 7.19
CA GLU A 112 12.33 11.83 8.56
C GLU A 112 12.33 10.34 8.96
N PRO A 113 13.09 9.94 10.00
CA PRO A 113 13.13 8.55 10.45
C PRO A 113 11.73 8.01 10.76
N THR A 114 11.22 7.13 9.90
CA THR A 114 9.84 6.66 9.93
C THR A 114 9.78 5.14 10.05
N LEU A 115 8.92 4.66 10.97
CA LEU A 115 8.54 3.26 11.07
C LEU A 115 7.24 3.03 10.29
N PHE A 116 7.32 2.32 9.18
CA PHE A 116 6.17 1.86 8.43
C PHE A 116 5.66 0.53 8.97
N ILE A 117 4.35 0.40 9.06
CA ILE A 117 3.68 -0.83 9.47
C ILE A 117 2.63 -1.19 8.43
N ARG A 118 2.62 -2.45 8.01
CA ARG A 118 1.62 -2.99 7.08
C ARG A 118 1.21 -4.40 7.45
N TYR A 119 -0.10 -4.65 7.44
CA TYR A 119 -0.63 -6.00 7.41
C TYR A 119 -0.58 -6.55 5.97
N VAL A 120 -0.04 -7.75 5.79
CA VAL A 120 0.04 -8.43 4.49
C VAL A 120 -1.10 -9.42 4.39
N ALA A 121 -2.03 -9.17 3.46
CA ALA A 121 -3.18 -10.03 3.26
C ALA A 121 -2.75 -11.40 2.69
N SER A 122 -3.26 -12.48 3.29
CA SER A 122 -3.07 -13.85 2.80
C SER A 122 -3.94 -14.19 1.59
N GLU A 123 -5.07 -13.50 1.42
CA GLU A 123 -5.96 -13.68 0.27
C GLU A 123 -5.39 -13.03 -1.01
N PRO A 124 -5.39 -13.72 -2.16
CA PRO A 124 -4.94 -13.13 -3.42
C PRO A 124 -5.87 -11.96 -3.83
N ARG A 125 -5.37 -10.73 -3.80
CA ARG A 125 -6.09 -9.54 -4.34
C ARG A 125 -5.42 -8.89 -5.56
N MET A 126 -4.69 -9.72 -6.33
CA MET A 126 -4.06 -9.50 -7.65
C MET A 126 -2.58 -9.11 -7.69
N SER A 127 -1.82 -9.99 -8.35
CA SER A 127 -1.13 -9.67 -9.61
C SER A 127 -1.20 -10.91 -10.51
N ILE A 128 -1.98 -10.89 -11.59
CA ILE A 128 -1.98 -11.98 -12.59
C ILE A 128 -0.72 -11.82 -13.44
N ARG A 129 0.17 -12.82 -13.39
CA ARG A 129 1.33 -12.94 -14.27
C ARG A 129 0.87 -13.21 -15.70
N SER A 130 1.74 -12.92 -16.67
CA SER A 130 1.51 -13.19 -18.10
C SER A 130 1.20 -14.67 -18.41
N ASP A 131 1.60 -15.57 -17.50
CA ASP A 131 1.35 -17.02 -17.55
C ASP A 131 0.02 -17.45 -16.87
N GLY A 132 -0.79 -16.49 -16.40
CA GLY A 132 -2.07 -16.74 -15.75
C GLY A 132 -1.98 -17.05 -14.24
N SER A 133 -0.79 -17.15 -13.65
CA SER A 133 -0.64 -17.40 -12.22
C SER A 133 -0.74 -16.10 -11.39
N SER A 134 -1.46 -16.15 -10.26
CA SER A 134 -1.53 -15.02 -9.32
C SER A 134 -0.53 -15.20 -8.19
N LEU A 135 0.35 -14.22 -7.98
CA LEU A 135 1.12 -14.16 -6.72
C LEU A 135 0.23 -13.59 -5.62
N THR A 136 0.35 -14.16 -4.41
CA THR A 136 -0.16 -13.50 -3.21
C THR A 136 0.70 -12.27 -2.90
N GLU A 137 0.17 -11.33 -2.11
CA GLU A 137 0.95 -10.16 -1.69
C GLU A 137 2.24 -10.58 -0.97
N MET A 138 2.15 -11.61 -0.11
CA MET A 138 3.31 -12.18 0.57
C MET A 138 4.37 -12.69 -0.41
N GLN A 139 3.97 -13.45 -1.44
CA GLN A 139 4.91 -13.94 -2.45
C GLN A 139 5.57 -12.78 -3.22
N TYR A 140 4.80 -11.76 -3.59
CA TYR A 140 5.35 -10.59 -4.26
C TYR A 140 6.37 -9.87 -3.38
N ILE A 141 6.01 -9.57 -2.13
CA ILE A 141 6.87 -8.87 -1.18
C ILE A 141 8.15 -9.66 -0.91
N THR A 142 8.06 -10.98 -0.71
CA THR A 142 9.23 -11.84 -0.53
C THR A 142 10.17 -11.75 -1.74
N CYS A 143 9.63 -11.89 -2.96
CA CYS A 143 10.41 -11.87 -4.19
C CYS A 143 11.05 -10.50 -4.49
N HIS A 144 10.46 -9.40 -4.02
CA HIS A 144 10.92 -8.03 -4.27
C HIS A 144 11.38 -7.31 -2.99
N SER A 145 11.76 -8.07 -1.96
CA SER A 145 12.02 -7.51 -0.63
C SER A 145 13.15 -6.49 -0.62
N GLN A 146 14.19 -6.70 -1.44
CA GLN A 146 15.31 -5.78 -1.53
C GLN A 146 14.91 -4.47 -2.23
N GLU A 147 14.14 -4.54 -3.31
CA GLU A 147 13.62 -3.38 -4.03
C GLU A 147 12.71 -2.54 -3.12
N ILE A 148 11.83 -3.20 -2.36
CA ILE A 148 10.93 -2.56 -1.39
C ILE A 148 11.74 -1.84 -0.30
N ILE A 149 12.74 -2.52 0.28
CA ILE A 149 13.60 -1.92 1.30
C ILE A 149 14.36 -0.73 0.74
N ASN A 150 14.89 -0.85 -0.48
CA ASN A 150 15.64 0.24 -1.14
C ASN A 150 14.74 1.45 -1.40
N MET A 151 13.49 1.23 -1.84
CA MET A 151 12.52 2.29 -2.04
C MET A 151 12.19 3.02 -0.74
N ILE A 152 11.89 2.29 0.33
CA ILE A 152 11.56 2.91 1.63
C ILE A 152 12.76 3.71 2.17
N LYS A 153 13.98 3.20 1.97
CA LYS A 153 15.21 3.87 2.40
C LYS A 153 15.66 5.01 1.50
N SER A 154 15.15 5.12 0.26
CA SER A 154 15.49 6.23 -0.62
C SER A 154 14.92 7.57 -0.11
N PHE A 155 13.83 7.53 0.67
CA PHE A 155 13.28 8.71 1.36
C PHE A 155 14.09 9.09 2.60
N ASN A 156 14.47 8.11 3.43
CA ASN A 156 15.39 8.29 4.55
C ASN A 156 16.04 6.95 4.91
N ILE A 157 17.37 6.94 5.06
CA ILE A 157 18.13 5.71 5.33
C ILE A 157 17.72 4.99 6.64
N ASN A 158 17.18 5.75 7.60
CA ASN A 158 16.70 5.25 8.89
C ASN A 158 15.26 4.74 8.85
N ASN A 159 14.59 4.81 7.69
CA ASN A 159 13.26 4.25 7.54
C ASN A 159 13.29 2.72 7.71
N ARG A 160 12.24 2.20 8.35
CA ARG A 160 12.06 0.76 8.57
C ARG A 160 10.64 0.35 8.23
N LEU A 161 10.48 -0.87 7.73
CA LEU A 161 9.20 -1.47 7.39
C LEU A 161 8.99 -2.73 8.24
N ILE A 162 7.87 -2.78 8.96
CA ILE A 162 7.37 -3.98 9.63
C ILE A 162 6.19 -4.50 8.84
N LEU A 163 6.29 -5.77 8.47
CA LEU A 163 5.23 -6.52 7.81
C LEU A 163 4.64 -7.50 8.82
N ILE A 164 3.33 -7.41 9.01
CA ILE A 164 2.57 -8.29 9.89
C ILE A 164 1.77 -9.23 8.98
N SER A 165 1.96 -10.54 9.14
CA SER A 165 1.19 -11.53 8.40
C SER A 165 0.74 -12.65 9.32
N ASP A 166 -0.39 -13.23 9.00
CA ASP A 166 -0.93 -14.46 9.57
C ASP A 166 -0.31 -15.73 8.96
N THR A 167 0.46 -15.61 7.88
CA THR A 167 1.20 -16.72 7.26
C THR A 167 2.71 -16.55 7.43
N PRO A 168 3.47 -17.65 7.66
CA PRO A 168 4.93 -17.57 7.72
C PRO A 168 5.51 -17.07 6.40
N ALA A 169 6.62 -16.32 6.46
CA ALA A 169 7.35 -15.91 5.28
C ALA A 169 7.75 -17.14 4.45
N ILE A 170 7.34 -17.17 3.19
CA ILE A 170 7.70 -18.24 2.25
C ILE A 170 9.15 -18.03 1.83
N THR A 171 9.99 -19.06 1.85
CA THR A 171 11.33 -18.99 1.27
C THR A 171 11.21 -18.76 -0.24
N PRO A 172 11.92 -17.78 -0.84
CA PRO A 172 11.88 -17.58 -2.29
C PRO A 172 12.22 -18.90 -2.99
N PRO A 173 11.50 -19.28 -4.07
CA PRO A 173 11.87 -20.47 -4.83
C PRO A 173 13.32 -20.31 -5.30
N GLN A 174 14.18 -21.24 -4.87
CA GLN A 174 15.54 -21.29 -5.38
C GLN A 174 15.44 -21.51 -6.88
N HIS A 175 15.99 -20.58 -7.68
CA HIS A 175 16.15 -20.82 -9.10
C HIS A 175 16.97 -22.09 -9.28
N THR A 176 16.31 -23.19 -9.62
CA THR A 176 16.95 -24.40 -10.09
C THR A 176 17.73 -24.00 -11.33
N ARG A 177 19.07 -23.91 -11.19
CA ARG A 177 19.95 -23.86 -12.35
C ARG A 177 19.61 -25.07 -13.20
N LEU A 178 19.00 -24.84 -14.36
CA LEU A 178 18.90 -25.85 -15.40
C LEU A 178 20.33 -26.32 -15.69
N SER A 179 20.67 -27.51 -15.20
CA SER A 179 21.87 -28.20 -15.60
C SER A 179 21.74 -28.42 -17.11
N ARG A 180 22.56 -27.71 -17.87
CA ARG A 180 22.79 -28.05 -19.28
C ARG A 180 23.37 -29.45 -19.29
N SER A 181 22.56 -30.45 -19.61
CA SER A 181 23.07 -31.73 -20.08
C SER A 181 23.73 -31.46 -21.43
N ALA A 182 25.05 -31.31 -21.40
CA ALA A 182 25.86 -31.43 -22.59
C ALA A 182 25.71 -32.88 -23.07
N GLY A 183 24.94 -33.06 -24.14
CA GLY A 183 25.00 -34.29 -24.92
C GLY A 183 26.35 -34.36 -25.60
N SER A 184 27.08 -35.44 -25.38
CA SER A 184 28.14 -35.91 -26.27
C SER A 184 27.79 -37.31 -26.72
N ARG A 185 27.72 -37.44 -28.05
CA ARG A 185 27.67 -38.69 -28.81
C ARG A 185 28.90 -39.55 -28.56
#